data_AF-A0A5Q4G9Q3-F1
#
_entry.id   AF-A0A5Q4G9Q3-F1
#
_cell.length_a   1.000
_cell.length_b   1.000
_cell.length_c   1.000
_cell.angle_alpha   90.00
_cell.angle_beta   90.00
_cell.angle_gamma   90.00
#
_symmetry.space_group_name_H-M   'P 1'
#
loop_
_entity.id
_entity.type
_entity.pdbx_description
1 polymer ?
#
loop_
_entity_poly.entity_id
_entity_poly.type
_entity_poly.pdbx_seq_one_letter_code
_entity_poly.pdbx_strand_id
1 'polypeptide(L)'
;MTLADKKVLLGITGGIAAYKTPELVRRLRDAGAEVRVVMTAGARAFISPLPLQAVSGHRVHEALLDAEAEAGMGHIELARWADELVIAPATAHAIARLAHGFADDLLATLVLATEARVWIAPAMNRVMWASQAVRDNCRRLESLGMRLLGPASGSQACGETGPGRMIEPDDIVAALTDRPQSLAGTRFVVTAGPTHEALDPVRFLGNRSSGRMGFALAAALAEAGAEVDLIAGPVNLSTPAGVRRHDVQSARDMQAAVMAKIDGADGFVGVAAVADYRPETVAEHKIKKSDEALAMRLIPNPDILAEVARLAARPALVMGFAAETRDLANAAREKLARKQLDLIAANLVGDGLAFDAADNALEVFSSSRQWSLPRQSKAALARCLVGIIVESLPSREGERE
;
A
#
# COMPACT_ATOMS: atom_id res chain seq x y z
N MET A 1 -1.03 -3.65 -17.11
CA MET A 1 -0.80 -3.16 -15.74
C MET A 1 0.61 -3.55 -15.34
N THR A 2 1.33 -2.66 -14.66
CA THR A 2 2.77 -2.76 -14.42
C THR A 2 3.05 -3.03 -12.95
N LEU A 3 4.11 -3.77 -12.65
CA LEU A 3 4.73 -3.86 -11.31
C LEU A 3 5.63 -2.65 -11.03
N ALA A 4 5.28 -1.48 -11.58
CA ALA A 4 6.07 -0.26 -11.47
C ALA A 4 6.33 0.09 -10.00
N ASP A 5 7.60 0.31 -9.66
CA ASP A 5 8.10 0.64 -8.33
C ASP A 5 7.84 -0.43 -7.24
N LYS A 6 7.40 -1.64 -7.61
CA LYS A 6 7.22 -2.74 -6.67
C LYS A 6 8.54 -3.43 -6.38
N LYS A 7 8.78 -3.73 -5.10
CA LYS A 7 9.93 -4.50 -4.63
C LYS A 7 9.54 -5.96 -4.48
N VAL A 8 10.03 -6.81 -5.38
CA VAL A 8 9.74 -8.24 -5.39
C VAL A 8 10.95 -9.02 -4.87
N LEU A 9 10.74 -9.77 -3.80
CA LEU A 9 11.73 -10.71 -3.28
C LEU A 9 11.45 -12.11 -3.83
N LEU A 10 12.33 -12.59 -4.72
CA LEU A 10 12.22 -13.91 -5.33
C LEU A 10 13.01 -14.94 -4.53
N GLY A 11 12.30 -15.85 -3.85
CA GLY A 11 12.83 -17.04 -3.23
C GLY A 11 12.91 -18.23 -4.18
N ILE A 12 14.09 -18.84 -4.27
CA ILE A 12 14.34 -19.99 -5.15
C ILE A 12 14.68 -21.21 -4.29
N THR A 13 13.98 -22.33 -4.52
CA THR A 13 14.24 -23.59 -3.80
C THR A 13 14.78 -24.69 -4.72
N GLY A 14 15.29 -25.77 -4.12
CA GLY A 14 16.04 -26.81 -4.84
C GLY A 14 15.21 -27.76 -5.69
N GLY A 15 14.83 -27.33 -6.89
CA GLY A 15 14.16 -28.18 -7.88
C GLY A 15 14.52 -27.80 -9.31
N ILE A 16 14.30 -28.73 -10.25
CA ILE A 16 14.71 -28.56 -11.65
C ILE A 16 14.15 -27.28 -12.28
N ALA A 17 12.95 -26.84 -11.91
CA ALA A 17 12.33 -25.63 -12.42
C ALA A 17 13.09 -24.33 -12.07
N ALA A 18 14.14 -24.38 -11.22
CA ALA A 18 14.99 -23.25 -10.92
C ALA A 18 15.65 -22.64 -12.18
N TYR A 19 15.83 -23.40 -13.27
CA TYR A 19 16.35 -22.84 -14.53
C TYR A 19 15.44 -21.76 -15.14
N LYS A 20 14.14 -21.74 -14.79
CA LYS A 20 13.17 -20.74 -15.29
C LYS A 20 13.32 -19.38 -14.60
N THR A 21 14.07 -19.31 -13.50
CA THR A 21 14.09 -18.12 -12.64
C THR A 21 14.82 -16.91 -13.23
N PRO A 22 15.88 -17.02 -14.05
CA PRO A 22 16.46 -15.84 -14.71
C PRO A 22 15.47 -15.15 -15.65
N GLU A 23 14.68 -15.93 -16.39
CA GLU A 23 13.62 -15.38 -17.24
C GLU A 23 12.52 -14.73 -16.40
N LEU A 24 12.10 -15.35 -15.29
CA LEU A 24 11.16 -14.74 -14.36
C LEU A 24 11.65 -13.39 -13.83
N VAL A 25 12.92 -13.29 -13.42
CA VAL A 25 13.50 -12.01 -12.97
C VAL A 25 13.44 -10.97 -14.09
N ARG A 26 13.78 -11.35 -15.33
CA ARG A 26 13.69 -10.44 -16.48
C ARG A 26 12.27 -9.94 -16.69
N ARG A 27 11.27 -10.83 -16.70
CA ARG A 27 9.85 -10.46 -16.88
C ARG A 27 9.31 -9.57 -15.77
N LEU A 28 9.68 -9.83 -14.52
CA LEU A 28 9.32 -8.97 -13.39
C LEU A 28 9.91 -7.56 -13.55
N ARG A 29 11.16 -7.45 -13.99
CA ARG A 29 11.82 -6.16 -14.28
C ARG A 29 11.22 -5.45 -15.49
N ASP A 30 10.91 -6.18 -16.56
CA ASP A 30 10.23 -5.65 -17.75
C ASP A 30 8.85 -5.09 -17.38
N ALA A 31 8.19 -5.68 -16.38
CA ALA A 31 6.94 -5.17 -15.79
C ALA A 31 7.15 -3.97 -14.85
N GLY A 32 8.39 -3.56 -14.56
CA GLY A 32 8.73 -2.38 -13.75
C GLY A 32 9.12 -2.65 -12.29
N ALA A 33 9.28 -3.93 -11.88
CA ALA A 33 9.65 -4.27 -10.51
C ALA A 33 11.16 -4.13 -10.23
N GLU A 34 11.53 -3.72 -9.02
CA GLU A 34 12.85 -3.96 -8.45
C GLU A 34 12.88 -5.39 -7.88
N VAL A 35 13.85 -6.22 -8.29
CA VAL A 35 13.87 -7.64 -7.93
C VAL A 35 15.12 -7.97 -7.15
N ARG A 36 14.97 -8.52 -5.94
CA ARG A 36 16.06 -9.15 -5.18
C ARG A 36 15.82 -10.64 -5.08
N VAL A 37 16.90 -11.40 -5.02
CA VAL A 37 16.83 -12.86 -5.06
C VAL A 37 17.42 -13.45 -3.78
N VAL A 38 16.70 -14.43 -3.22
CA VAL A 38 17.19 -15.29 -2.14
C VAL A 38 17.16 -16.74 -2.59
N MET A 39 18.26 -17.46 -2.35
CA MET A 39 18.42 -18.86 -2.75
C MET A 39 18.60 -19.74 -1.53
N THR A 40 17.89 -20.86 -1.48
CA THR A 40 18.22 -21.91 -0.50
C THR A 40 19.47 -22.67 -0.94
N ALA A 41 20.11 -23.38 0.01
CA ALA A 41 21.24 -24.26 -0.32
C ALA A 41 20.89 -25.26 -1.43
N GLY A 42 19.66 -25.79 -1.44
CA GLY A 42 19.18 -26.69 -2.48
C GLY A 42 19.08 -26.05 -3.86
N ALA A 43 18.72 -24.76 -3.95
CA ALA A 43 18.63 -24.06 -5.25
C ALA A 43 19.99 -23.93 -5.94
N ARG A 44 21.06 -23.77 -5.17
CA ARG A 44 22.44 -23.63 -5.67
C ARG A 44 22.94 -24.87 -6.42
N ALA A 45 22.33 -26.03 -6.16
CA ALA A 45 22.63 -27.26 -6.90
C ALA A 45 22.01 -27.29 -8.31
N PHE A 46 21.04 -26.43 -8.61
CA PHE A 46 20.33 -26.39 -9.91
C PHE A 46 20.65 -25.15 -10.74
N ILE A 47 20.96 -24.03 -10.09
CA ILE A 47 21.35 -22.79 -10.75
C ILE A 47 22.37 -22.06 -9.89
N SER A 48 23.38 -21.44 -10.51
CA SER A 48 24.35 -20.63 -9.79
C SER A 48 23.81 -19.22 -9.51
N PRO A 49 24.35 -18.50 -8.51
CA PRO A 49 23.93 -17.12 -8.24
C PRO A 49 24.24 -16.13 -9.37
N LEU A 50 25.29 -16.37 -10.16
CA LEU A 50 25.82 -15.40 -11.13
C LEU A 50 24.80 -14.97 -12.21
N PRO A 51 24.09 -15.87 -12.91
CA PRO A 51 23.03 -15.47 -13.84
C PRO A 51 21.96 -14.60 -13.19
N LEU A 52 21.56 -14.91 -11.95
CA LEU A 52 20.53 -14.19 -11.22
C LEU A 52 21.01 -12.80 -10.80
N GLN A 53 22.27 -12.64 -10.40
CA GLN A 53 22.88 -11.33 -10.17
C GLN A 53 22.88 -10.49 -11.45
N ALA A 54 23.26 -11.08 -12.58
CA ALA A 54 23.29 -10.38 -13.87
C ALA A 54 21.91 -9.88 -14.31
N VAL A 55 20.87 -10.71 -14.18
CA VAL A 55 19.51 -10.31 -14.60
C VAL A 55 18.77 -9.47 -13.57
N SER A 56 19.12 -9.54 -12.27
CA SER A 56 18.49 -8.70 -11.23
C SER A 56 19.18 -7.35 -11.06
N GLY A 57 20.49 -7.28 -11.29
CA GLY A 57 21.31 -6.11 -10.95
C GLY A 57 21.63 -6.00 -9.46
N HIS A 58 21.29 -7.01 -8.66
CA HIS A 58 21.50 -7.03 -7.20
C HIS A 58 22.26 -8.28 -6.77
N ARG A 59 22.90 -8.21 -5.59
CA ARG A 59 23.48 -9.41 -4.98
C ARG A 59 22.38 -10.44 -4.69
N VAL A 60 22.73 -11.72 -4.85
CA VAL A 60 21.87 -12.83 -4.46
C VAL A 60 22.16 -13.17 -3.00
N HIS A 61 21.12 -13.31 -2.19
CA HIS A 61 21.23 -13.64 -0.77
C HIS A 61 21.14 -15.16 -0.58
N GLU A 62 22.06 -15.74 0.19
CA GLU A 62 22.22 -17.22 0.28
C GLU A 62 22.24 -17.76 1.71
N ALA A 63 22.59 -16.95 2.70
CA ALA A 63 22.83 -17.40 4.08
C ALA A 63 22.05 -16.58 5.10
N LEU A 64 21.55 -17.25 6.15
CA LEU A 64 20.83 -16.60 7.25
C LEU A 64 21.77 -15.72 8.08
N LEU A 65 22.99 -16.21 8.32
CA LEU A 65 24.04 -15.49 9.03
C LEU A 65 25.13 -15.14 8.02
N ASP A 66 25.07 -13.92 7.52
CA ASP A 66 26.13 -13.31 6.71
C ASP A 66 26.80 -12.25 7.59
N ALA A 67 28.08 -12.45 7.90
CA ALA A 67 28.83 -11.57 8.81
C ALA A 67 28.88 -10.11 8.31
N GLU A 68 28.76 -9.88 7.01
CA GLU A 68 28.70 -8.53 6.43
C GLU A 68 27.29 -7.92 6.48
N ALA A 69 26.24 -8.75 6.49
CA ALA A 69 24.84 -8.29 6.51
C ALA A 69 24.21 -8.24 7.91
N GLU A 70 24.69 -9.04 8.86
CA GLU A 70 24.15 -9.11 10.23
C GLU A 70 24.57 -7.92 11.12
N ALA A 71 25.52 -7.09 10.68
CA ALA A 71 25.79 -5.80 11.31
C ALA A 71 24.55 -4.86 11.32
N GLY A 72 23.55 -5.13 10.46
CA GLY A 72 22.29 -4.38 10.35
C GLY A 72 21.00 -5.20 10.48
N MET A 73 21.04 -6.46 10.97
CA MET A 73 19.88 -7.37 10.95
C MET A 73 19.32 -7.62 9.53
N GLY A 74 20.19 -8.01 8.59
CA GLY A 74 19.89 -8.06 7.16
C GLY A 74 18.65 -8.88 6.75
N HIS A 75 18.27 -9.91 7.49
CA HIS A 75 17.03 -10.66 7.22
C HIS A 75 15.76 -9.84 7.49
N ILE A 76 15.74 -8.99 8.53
CA ILE A 76 14.60 -8.10 8.82
C ILE A 76 14.53 -6.98 7.79
N GLU A 77 15.67 -6.38 7.42
CA GLU A 77 15.72 -5.34 6.40
C GLU A 77 15.23 -5.87 5.04
N LEU A 78 15.65 -7.07 4.66
CA LEU A 78 15.23 -7.70 3.42
C LEU A 78 13.74 -8.07 3.44
N ALA A 79 13.23 -8.57 4.57
CA ALA A 79 11.81 -8.85 4.75
C ALA A 79 10.93 -7.59 4.66
N ARG A 80 11.39 -6.46 5.23
CA ARG A 80 10.72 -5.16 5.17
C ARG A 80 10.85 -4.45 3.82
N TRP A 81 11.92 -4.77 3.07
CA TRP A 81 12.14 -4.20 1.75
C TRP A 81 11.11 -4.72 0.74
N ALA A 82 10.65 -5.97 0.86
CA ALA A 82 9.74 -6.57 -0.09
C ALA A 82 8.30 -6.04 0.03
N ASP A 83 7.67 -5.70 -1.09
CA ASP A 83 6.21 -5.51 -1.22
C ASP A 83 5.50 -6.84 -1.52
N GLU A 84 6.19 -7.73 -2.24
CA GLU A 84 5.73 -9.06 -2.64
C GLU A 84 6.88 -10.07 -2.44
N LEU A 85 6.60 -11.24 -1.88
CA LEU A 85 7.54 -12.35 -1.76
C LEU A 85 7.04 -13.51 -2.63
N VAL A 86 7.82 -13.90 -3.64
CA VAL A 86 7.48 -14.98 -4.57
C VAL A 86 8.44 -16.15 -4.37
N ILE A 87 7.93 -17.34 -4.13
CA ILE A 87 8.73 -18.56 -4.02
C ILE A 87 8.53 -19.40 -5.29
N ALA A 88 9.52 -19.36 -6.18
CA ALA A 88 9.45 -20.01 -7.49
C ALA A 88 10.83 -20.57 -7.90
N PRO A 89 10.97 -21.90 -8.06
CA PRO A 89 10.01 -22.92 -7.67
C PRO A 89 9.89 -23.05 -6.14
N ALA A 90 8.70 -23.46 -5.68
CA ALA A 90 8.47 -23.96 -4.33
C ALA A 90 8.39 -25.50 -4.34
N THR A 91 9.42 -26.15 -3.82
CA THR A 91 9.46 -27.61 -3.70
C THR A 91 8.60 -28.13 -2.55
N ALA A 92 8.25 -29.42 -2.57
CA ALA A 92 7.51 -30.06 -1.47
C ALA A 92 8.19 -29.86 -0.09
N HIS A 93 9.53 -29.92 -0.06
CA HIS A 93 10.32 -29.66 1.15
C HIS A 93 10.13 -28.23 1.66
N ALA A 94 10.20 -27.23 0.78
CA ALA A 94 9.96 -25.84 1.16
C ALA A 94 8.52 -25.63 1.64
N ILE A 95 7.53 -26.16 0.91
CA ILE A 95 6.11 -26.08 1.29
C ILE A 95 5.88 -26.67 2.69
N ALA A 96 6.46 -27.83 3.00
CA ALA A 96 6.35 -28.43 4.32
C ALA A 96 6.96 -27.55 5.42
N ARG A 97 8.19 -27.06 5.21
CA ARG A 97 8.87 -26.21 6.21
C ARG A 97 8.08 -24.93 6.49
N LEU A 98 7.62 -24.26 5.44
CA LEU A 98 6.83 -23.03 5.57
C LEU A 98 5.49 -23.28 6.27
N ALA A 99 4.80 -24.37 5.94
CA ALA A 99 3.50 -24.69 6.53
C ALA A 99 3.61 -24.90 8.04
N HIS A 100 4.75 -25.42 8.52
CA HIS A 100 5.00 -25.72 9.93
C HIS A 100 5.82 -24.62 10.65
N GLY A 101 6.14 -23.52 9.99
CA GLY A 101 6.81 -22.38 10.62
C GLY A 101 8.27 -22.64 10.99
N PHE A 102 8.98 -23.49 10.24
CA PHE A 102 10.42 -23.63 10.40
C PHE A 102 11.14 -22.34 9.92
N ALA A 103 12.22 -21.98 10.61
CA ALA A 103 13.05 -20.79 10.35
C ALA A 103 14.54 -21.15 10.27
N ASP A 104 14.83 -22.28 9.60
CA ASP A 104 16.13 -22.93 9.57
C ASP A 104 17.05 -22.46 8.42
N ASP A 105 16.53 -21.64 7.51
CA ASP A 105 17.33 -20.92 6.51
C ASP A 105 16.80 -19.49 6.26
N LEU A 106 17.56 -18.70 5.48
CA LEU A 106 17.20 -17.32 5.21
C LEU A 106 15.81 -17.18 4.60
N LEU A 107 15.45 -18.01 3.60
CA LEU A 107 14.15 -17.91 2.94
C LEU A 107 13.00 -18.19 3.91
N ALA A 108 13.11 -19.25 4.71
CA ALA A 108 12.06 -19.61 5.67
C ALA A 108 11.90 -18.53 6.77
N THR A 109 13.01 -17.98 7.25
CA THR A 109 13.01 -16.84 8.19
C THR A 109 12.36 -15.59 7.58
N LEU A 110 12.65 -15.27 6.32
CA LEU A 110 12.03 -14.14 5.62
C LEU A 110 10.52 -14.28 5.51
N VAL A 111 10.00 -15.48 5.24
CA VAL A 111 8.56 -15.73 5.15
C VAL A 111 7.86 -15.49 6.50
N LEU A 112 8.51 -15.80 7.63
CA LEU A 112 7.97 -15.51 8.96
C LEU A 112 8.07 -14.04 9.36
N ALA A 113 9.05 -13.32 8.82
CA ALA A 113 9.34 -11.94 9.20
C ALA A 113 8.71 -10.88 8.27
N THR A 114 8.12 -11.29 7.14
CA THR A 114 7.60 -10.35 6.13
C THR A 114 6.14 -9.95 6.37
N GLU A 115 5.83 -8.70 6.07
CA GLU A 115 4.45 -8.19 5.94
C GLU A 115 3.97 -8.20 4.47
N ALA A 116 4.87 -8.57 3.54
CA ALA A 116 4.56 -8.69 2.12
C ALA A 116 3.56 -9.81 1.87
N ARG A 117 2.80 -9.72 0.77
CA ARG A 117 2.02 -10.87 0.32
C ARG A 117 2.98 -11.95 -0.19
N VAL A 118 2.72 -13.20 0.22
CA VAL A 118 3.54 -14.35 -0.13
C VAL A 118 2.85 -15.20 -1.21
N TRP A 119 3.56 -15.46 -2.30
CA TRP A 119 3.14 -16.29 -3.43
C TRP A 119 4.00 -17.54 -3.51
N ILE A 120 3.37 -18.69 -3.71
CA ILE A 120 4.03 -19.99 -3.77
C ILE A 120 3.76 -20.59 -5.14
N ALA A 121 4.79 -20.78 -5.97
CA ALA A 121 4.68 -21.44 -7.28
C ALA A 121 5.20 -22.89 -7.17
N PRO A 122 4.33 -23.89 -6.91
CA PRO A 122 4.78 -25.24 -6.62
C PRO A 122 5.45 -25.91 -7.82
N ALA A 123 6.51 -26.67 -7.58
CA ALA A 123 7.15 -27.49 -8.60
C ALA A 123 7.66 -28.81 -8.04
N MET A 124 7.09 -29.93 -8.48
CA MET A 124 7.45 -31.28 -8.05
C MET A 124 6.87 -32.35 -8.99
N ASN A 125 7.27 -33.60 -8.82
CA ASN A 125 6.67 -34.71 -9.56
C ASN A 125 5.16 -34.84 -9.24
N ARG A 126 4.36 -35.32 -10.21
CA ARG A 126 2.89 -35.48 -10.03
C ARG A 126 2.48 -36.34 -8.84
N VAL A 127 3.25 -37.38 -8.51
CA VAL A 127 2.97 -38.27 -7.37
C VAL A 127 3.21 -37.52 -6.06
N MET A 128 4.29 -36.73 -5.98
CA MET A 128 4.55 -35.85 -4.84
C MET A 128 3.43 -34.82 -4.68
N TRP A 129 3.03 -34.16 -5.77
CA TRP A 129 1.93 -33.19 -5.76
C TRP A 129 0.60 -33.81 -5.33
N ALA A 130 0.33 -35.04 -5.76
CA ALA A 130 -0.87 -35.77 -5.40
C ALA A 130 -0.88 -36.25 -3.95
N SER A 131 0.25 -36.27 -3.25
CA SER A 131 0.36 -36.76 -1.88
C SER A 131 -0.50 -35.95 -0.90
N GLN A 132 -1.09 -36.65 0.07
CA GLN A 132 -1.93 -36.00 1.07
C GLN A 132 -1.17 -34.96 1.88
N ALA A 133 0.08 -35.25 2.27
CA ALA A 133 0.92 -34.34 3.04
C ALA A 133 1.16 -33.00 2.31
N VAL A 134 1.43 -33.02 1.00
CA VAL A 134 1.60 -31.79 0.23
C VAL A 134 0.28 -31.01 0.16
N ARG A 135 -0.85 -31.69 -0.10
CA ARG A 135 -2.16 -31.02 -0.14
C ARG A 135 -2.53 -30.37 1.19
N ASP A 136 -2.29 -31.04 2.31
CA ASP A 136 -2.57 -30.52 3.65
C ASP A 136 -1.69 -29.29 3.95
N ASN A 137 -0.41 -29.35 3.59
CA ASN A 137 0.50 -28.21 3.72
C ASN A 137 0.07 -27.03 2.84
N CYS A 138 -0.35 -27.27 1.59
CA CYS A 138 -0.86 -26.23 0.72
C CYS A 138 -2.09 -25.55 1.33
N ARG A 139 -3.09 -26.31 1.78
CA ARG A 139 -4.28 -25.76 2.45
C ARG A 139 -3.93 -24.95 3.70
N ARG A 140 -2.94 -25.44 4.47
CA ARG A 140 -2.45 -24.73 5.65
C ARG A 140 -1.81 -23.39 5.26
N LEU A 141 -0.96 -23.36 4.24
CA LEU A 141 -0.36 -22.11 3.74
C LEU A 141 -1.43 -21.11 3.26
N GLU A 142 -2.47 -21.59 2.57
CA GLU A 142 -3.61 -20.74 2.16
C GLU A 142 -4.35 -20.17 3.37
N SER A 143 -4.59 -20.99 4.40
CA SER A 143 -5.22 -20.52 5.65
C SER A 143 -4.36 -19.49 6.41
N LEU A 144 -3.05 -19.47 6.17
CA LEU A 144 -2.11 -18.47 6.69
C LEU A 144 -2.02 -17.22 5.78
N GLY A 145 -2.86 -17.12 4.75
CA GLY A 145 -2.94 -15.97 3.85
C GLY A 145 -1.97 -15.99 2.66
N MET A 146 -1.21 -17.07 2.47
CA MET A 146 -0.33 -17.23 1.31
C MET A 146 -1.12 -17.67 0.07
N ARG A 147 -0.65 -17.31 -1.13
CA ARG A 147 -1.35 -17.61 -2.38
C ARG A 147 -0.59 -18.63 -3.22
N LEU A 148 -1.23 -19.73 -3.59
CA LEU A 148 -0.66 -20.70 -4.52
C LEU A 148 -0.85 -20.28 -5.98
N LEU A 149 0.21 -20.47 -6.76
CA LEU A 149 0.28 -20.21 -8.19
C LEU A 149 0.54 -21.53 -8.93
N GLY A 150 -0.54 -22.22 -9.31
CA GLY A 150 -0.50 -23.53 -9.95
C GLY A 150 -0.50 -24.70 -8.97
N PRO A 151 0.15 -25.84 -9.30
CA PRO A 151 1.05 -26.05 -10.43
C PRO A 151 0.34 -26.19 -11.78
N ALA A 152 1.09 -26.02 -12.87
CA ALA A 152 0.66 -26.38 -14.21
C ALA A 152 0.70 -27.90 -14.43
N SER A 153 -0.04 -28.36 -15.44
CA SER A 153 0.03 -29.74 -15.95
C SER A 153 0.85 -29.81 -17.24
N GLY A 154 1.58 -30.92 -17.43
CA GLY A 154 2.33 -31.17 -18.66
C GLY A 154 3.42 -32.24 -18.50
N SER A 155 4.27 -32.36 -19.52
CA SER A 155 5.43 -33.26 -19.50
C SER A 155 6.46 -32.83 -18.45
N GLN A 156 6.92 -33.77 -17.64
CA GLN A 156 7.85 -33.56 -16.53
C GLN A 156 9.22 -34.16 -16.86
N ALA A 157 10.29 -33.66 -16.23
CA ALA A 157 11.66 -34.13 -16.48
C ALA A 157 11.88 -35.62 -16.19
N CYS A 158 11.00 -36.25 -15.41
CA CYS A 158 11.00 -37.69 -15.14
C CYS A 158 10.30 -38.54 -16.20
N GLY A 159 9.80 -37.94 -17.29
CA GLY A 159 9.10 -38.62 -18.38
C GLY A 159 7.59 -38.80 -18.16
N GLU A 160 7.06 -38.42 -17.00
CA GLU A 160 5.62 -38.48 -16.72
C GLU A 160 4.87 -37.23 -17.22
N THR A 161 3.56 -37.37 -17.43
CA THR A 161 2.65 -36.25 -17.73
C THR A 161 1.60 -36.11 -16.63
N GLY A 162 1.38 -34.87 -16.18
CA GLY A 162 0.38 -34.56 -15.14
C GLY A 162 0.67 -33.23 -14.41
N PRO A 163 -0.11 -32.90 -13.38
CA PRO A 163 0.09 -31.71 -12.56
C PRO A 163 1.41 -31.79 -11.79
N GLY A 164 2.07 -30.65 -11.57
CA GLY A 164 3.31 -30.57 -10.78
C GLY A 164 4.41 -29.71 -11.41
N ARG A 165 4.23 -29.25 -12.65
CA ARG A 165 5.15 -28.28 -13.26
C ARG A 165 4.95 -26.91 -12.60
N MET A 166 6.05 -26.20 -12.36
CA MET A 166 5.95 -24.76 -12.11
C MET A 166 5.23 -24.10 -13.29
N ILE A 167 4.27 -23.22 -13.00
CA ILE A 167 3.62 -22.39 -14.02
C ILE A 167 4.67 -21.55 -14.77
N GLU A 168 4.31 -21.03 -15.95
CA GLU A 168 5.29 -20.30 -16.75
C GLU A 168 5.58 -18.92 -16.13
N PRO A 169 6.80 -18.37 -16.33
CA PRO A 169 7.17 -17.08 -15.77
C PRO A 169 6.18 -15.95 -16.08
N ASP A 170 5.66 -15.90 -17.30
CA ASP A 170 4.67 -14.90 -17.72
C ASP A 170 3.36 -15.03 -16.91
N ASP A 171 2.94 -16.24 -16.56
CA ASP A 171 1.74 -16.47 -15.73
C ASP A 171 1.96 -16.02 -14.28
N ILE A 172 3.18 -16.18 -13.75
CA ILE A 172 3.55 -15.66 -12.43
C ILE A 172 3.46 -14.14 -12.45
N VAL A 173 4.08 -13.49 -13.45
CA VAL A 173 4.02 -12.03 -13.59
C VAL A 173 2.57 -11.56 -13.75
N ALA A 174 1.78 -12.24 -14.57
CA ALA A 174 0.36 -11.95 -14.76
C ALA A 174 -0.40 -12.00 -13.42
N ALA A 175 -0.23 -13.05 -12.62
CA ALA A 175 -0.88 -13.19 -11.32
C ALA A 175 -0.45 -12.10 -10.31
N LEU A 176 0.79 -11.62 -10.40
CA LEU A 176 1.26 -10.50 -9.58
C LEU A 176 0.68 -9.16 -10.05
N THR A 177 0.40 -9.02 -11.35
CA THR A 177 -0.23 -7.81 -11.92
C THR A 177 -1.76 -7.82 -11.83
N ASP A 178 -2.39 -8.99 -11.74
CA ASP A 178 -3.84 -9.16 -11.67
C ASP A 178 -4.33 -8.93 -10.24
N ARG A 179 -4.50 -7.65 -9.89
CA ARG A 179 -5.14 -7.23 -8.65
C ARG A 179 -6.60 -6.91 -8.95
N PRO A 180 -7.56 -7.42 -8.13
CA PRO A 180 -8.97 -7.11 -8.33
C PRO A 180 -9.16 -5.60 -8.39
N GLN A 181 -9.61 -5.12 -9.55
CA GLN A 181 -9.86 -3.70 -9.80
C GLN A 181 -11.24 -3.35 -9.27
N SER A 182 -11.43 -3.51 -7.96
CA SER A 182 -12.72 -3.31 -7.29
C SER A 182 -13.27 -1.90 -7.46
N LEU A 183 -12.43 -0.95 -7.88
CA LEU A 183 -12.77 0.43 -8.17
C LEU A 183 -12.60 0.81 -9.66
N ALA A 184 -12.48 -0.18 -10.57
CA ALA A 184 -12.40 0.08 -12.00
C ALA A 184 -13.57 0.96 -12.49
N GLY A 185 -13.22 2.02 -13.23
CA GLY A 185 -14.20 2.97 -13.77
C GLY A 185 -14.85 3.86 -12.69
N THR A 186 -14.27 3.94 -11.49
CA THR A 186 -14.66 4.94 -10.49
C THR A 186 -13.67 6.09 -10.49
N ARG A 187 -14.12 7.27 -10.06
CA ARG A 187 -13.29 8.47 -9.93
C ARG A 187 -13.30 9.00 -8.49
N PHE A 188 -12.12 9.26 -7.96
CA PHE A 188 -11.91 9.75 -6.61
C PHE A 188 -11.16 11.08 -6.58
N VAL A 189 -11.59 11.97 -5.71
CA VAL A 189 -10.87 13.20 -5.35
C VAL A 189 -10.33 13.05 -3.93
N VAL A 190 -9.02 13.19 -3.75
CA VAL A 190 -8.34 13.02 -2.46
C VAL A 190 -7.61 14.31 -2.11
N THR A 191 -7.73 14.78 -0.86
CA THR A 191 -6.89 15.87 -0.36
C THR A 191 -5.79 15.34 0.55
N ALA A 192 -4.57 15.87 0.42
CA ALA A 192 -3.44 15.47 1.26
C ALA A 192 -2.50 16.65 1.59
N GLY A 193 -1.73 16.50 2.67
CA GLY A 193 -0.75 17.51 3.10
C GLY A 193 -1.34 18.61 3.99
N PRO A 194 -0.51 19.57 4.44
CA PRO A 194 -0.95 20.75 5.19
C PRO A 194 -1.45 21.85 4.26
N THR A 195 -2.12 22.87 4.79
CA THR A 195 -2.23 24.17 4.11
C THR A 195 -1.36 25.22 4.79
N HIS A 196 -0.82 26.14 4.01
CA HIS A 196 0.02 27.24 4.46
C HIS A 196 -0.71 28.57 4.21
N GLU A 197 -1.22 29.18 5.26
CA GLU A 197 -1.91 30.46 5.22
C GLU A 197 -0.88 31.59 5.36
N ALA A 198 -0.61 32.30 4.26
CA ALA A 198 0.42 33.33 4.21
C ALA A 198 0.13 34.47 5.21
N LEU A 199 1.14 34.81 6.02
CA LEU A 199 1.14 36.02 6.85
C LEU A 199 1.74 37.19 6.06
N ASP A 200 2.82 36.90 5.34
CA ASP A 200 3.59 37.76 4.44
C ASP A 200 4.26 36.85 3.38
N PRO A 201 5.03 37.39 2.40
CA PRO A 201 5.64 36.56 1.35
C PRO A 201 6.68 35.53 1.84
N VAL A 202 7.06 35.55 3.12
CA VAL A 202 8.12 34.71 3.71
C VAL A 202 7.58 33.78 4.78
N ARG A 203 6.51 34.17 5.48
CA ARG A 203 5.96 33.46 6.65
C ARG A 203 4.53 33.02 6.42
N PHE A 204 4.18 31.88 7.01
CA PHE A 204 2.83 31.32 6.95
C PHE A 204 2.44 30.70 8.29
N LEU A 205 1.14 30.55 8.49
CA LEU A 205 0.53 29.67 9.50
C LEU A 205 0.23 28.32 8.84
N GLY A 206 0.57 27.21 9.48
CA GLY A 206 0.31 25.89 8.91
C GLY A 206 0.38 24.76 9.93
N ASN A 207 -0.03 23.58 9.49
CA ASN A 207 -0.13 22.39 10.32
C ASN A 207 1.07 21.45 10.10
N ARG A 208 1.42 20.65 11.11
CA ARG A 208 2.52 19.66 11.03
C ARG A 208 2.08 18.35 10.37
N SER A 209 1.58 18.42 9.13
CA SER A 209 1.20 17.23 8.36
C SER A 209 2.29 16.87 7.36
N SER A 210 2.70 15.60 7.33
CA SER A 210 3.62 15.09 6.31
C SER A 210 2.93 14.68 5.00
N GLY A 211 1.59 14.67 4.95
CA GLY A 211 0.82 14.23 3.77
C GLY A 211 0.89 12.73 3.44
N ARG A 212 1.77 11.96 4.07
CA ARG A 212 2.04 10.54 3.76
C ARG A 212 0.79 9.66 3.76
N MET A 213 -0.16 9.89 4.67
CA MET A 213 -1.39 9.09 4.71
C MET A 213 -2.27 9.32 3.49
N GLY A 214 -2.46 10.57 3.07
CA GLY A 214 -3.26 10.90 1.89
C GLY A 214 -2.61 10.40 0.59
N PHE A 215 -1.28 10.47 0.49
CA PHE A 215 -0.53 9.90 -0.64
C PHE A 215 -0.62 8.37 -0.68
N ALA A 216 -0.49 7.68 0.46
CA ALA A 216 -0.65 6.24 0.53
C ALA A 216 -2.08 5.81 0.15
N LEU A 217 -3.10 6.57 0.55
CA LEU A 217 -4.49 6.29 0.20
C LEU A 217 -4.77 6.54 -1.29
N ALA A 218 -4.24 7.62 -1.86
CA ALA A 218 -4.33 7.89 -3.30
C ALA A 218 -3.68 6.76 -4.12
N ALA A 219 -2.50 6.27 -3.68
CA ALA A 219 -1.84 5.13 -4.30
C ALA A 219 -2.71 3.86 -4.22
N ALA A 220 -3.28 3.55 -3.05
CA ALA A 220 -4.12 2.37 -2.86
C ALA A 220 -5.42 2.42 -3.68
N LEU A 221 -6.03 3.59 -3.83
CA LEU A 221 -7.21 3.79 -4.69
C LEU A 221 -6.86 3.53 -6.16
N ALA A 222 -5.74 4.08 -6.64
CA ALA A 222 -5.25 3.85 -8.00
C ALA A 222 -4.89 2.38 -8.23
N GLU A 223 -4.25 1.72 -7.25
CA GLU A 223 -3.95 0.27 -7.30
C GLU A 223 -5.23 -0.58 -7.42
N ALA A 224 -6.34 -0.13 -6.83
CA ALA A 224 -7.67 -0.77 -6.92
C ALA A 224 -8.45 -0.40 -8.21
N GLY A 225 -7.85 0.40 -9.10
CA GLY A 225 -8.41 0.73 -10.42
C GLY A 225 -9.18 2.03 -10.52
N ALA A 226 -9.19 2.85 -9.47
CA ALA A 226 -9.83 4.16 -9.51
C ALA A 226 -8.99 5.17 -10.31
N GLU A 227 -9.66 6.10 -10.98
CA GLU A 227 -9.05 7.35 -11.42
C GLU A 227 -8.94 8.32 -10.25
N VAL A 228 -7.73 8.78 -9.93
CA VAL A 228 -7.50 9.59 -8.72
C VAL A 228 -6.97 10.99 -9.08
N ASP A 229 -7.73 12.01 -8.66
CA ASP A 229 -7.27 13.40 -8.59
C ASP A 229 -6.82 13.71 -7.15
N LEU A 230 -5.51 13.92 -6.95
CA LEU A 230 -4.90 14.21 -5.65
C LEU A 230 -4.62 15.71 -5.53
N ILE A 231 -5.38 16.41 -4.69
CA ILE A 231 -5.16 17.82 -4.35
C ILE A 231 -4.18 17.88 -3.17
N ALA A 232 -2.93 18.25 -3.45
CA ALA A 232 -1.83 18.19 -2.50
C ALA A 232 -1.44 19.59 -2.02
N GLY A 233 -1.49 19.80 -0.71
CA GLY A 233 -0.83 20.94 -0.08
C GLY A 233 0.70 20.82 -0.09
N PRO A 234 1.44 21.77 0.50
CA PRO A 234 2.90 21.83 0.39
C PRO A 234 3.62 20.63 1.04
N VAL A 235 4.02 19.66 0.22
CA VAL A 235 4.78 18.46 0.63
C VAL A 235 5.84 18.07 -0.40
N ASN A 236 6.94 17.46 0.08
CA ASN A 236 8.00 16.91 -0.77
C ASN A 236 7.87 15.38 -0.92
N LEU A 237 6.75 14.93 -1.49
CA LEU A 237 6.48 13.52 -1.79
C LEU A 237 6.37 13.32 -3.29
N SER A 238 6.80 12.16 -3.80
CA SER A 238 6.58 11.78 -5.20
C SER A 238 5.10 11.49 -5.46
N THR A 239 4.63 11.81 -6.66
CA THR A 239 3.27 11.46 -7.09
C THR A 239 3.18 9.95 -7.31
N PRO A 240 2.21 9.24 -6.70
CA PRO A 240 2.04 7.81 -6.93
C PRO A 240 1.67 7.49 -8.38
N ALA A 241 2.05 6.29 -8.84
CA ALA A 241 1.67 5.82 -10.17
C ALA A 241 0.13 5.81 -10.35
N GLY A 242 -0.35 6.27 -11.52
CA GLY A 242 -1.78 6.34 -11.83
C GLY A 242 -2.54 7.49 -11.16
N VAL A 243 -1.88 8.37 -10.41
CA VAL A 243 -2.51 9.51 -9.72
C VAL A 243 -2.22 10.84 -10.43
N ARG A 244 -3.25 11.68 -10.60
CA ARG A 244 -3.13 13.05 -11.13
C ARG A 244 -3.01 14.05 -9.98
N ARG A 245 -1.82 14.59 -9.75
CA ARG A 245 -1.55 15.54 -8.66
C ARG A 245 -1.83 16.98 -9.09
N HIS A 246 -2.46 17.74 -8.19
CA HIS A 246 -2.73 19.18 -8.30
C HIS A 246 -2.19 19.87 -7.05
N ASP A 247 -1.16 20.71 -7.19
CA ASP A 247 -0.52 21.38 -6.06
C ASP A 247 -1.25 22.68 -5.67
N VAL A 248 -1.44 22.86 -4.36
CA VAL A 248 -2.11 24.02 -3.76
C VAL A 248 -1.33 24.53 -2.54
N GLN A 249 -1.57 25.78 -2.12
CA GLN A 249 -0.88 26.36 -0.97
C GLN A 249 -1.82 26.57 0.22
N SER A 250 -2.94 27.26 0.02
CA SER A 250 -3.87 27.62 1.10
C SER A 250 -5.11 26.73 1.15
N ALA A 251 -5.87 26.84 2.24
CA ALA A 251 -7.18 26.20 2.36
C ALA A 251 -8.16 26.64 1.27
N ARG A 252 -8.08 27.91 0.82
CA ARG A 252 -8.92 28.43 -0.26
C ARG A 252 -8.52 27.88 -1.63
N ASP A 253 -7.22 27.74 -1.89
CA ASP A 253 -6.75 27.11 -3.13
C ASP A 253 -7.18 25.65 -3.17
N MET A 254 -7.04 24.94 -2.05
CA MET A 254 -7.48 23.55 -1.92
C MET A 254 -8.99 23.41 -2.13
N GLN A 255 -9.80 24.29 -1.53
CA GLN A 255 -11.23 24.33 -1.74
C GLN A 255 -11.57 24.51 -3.23
N ALA A 256 -10.99 25.52 -3.87
CA ALA A 256 -11.23 25.81 -5.28
C ALA A 256 -10.86 24.62 -6.19
N ALA A 257 -9.71 24.00 -5.94
CA ALA A 257 -9.25 22.83 -6.69
C ALA A 257 -10.16 21.60 -6.49
N VAL A 258 -10.63 21.37 -5.26
CA VAL A 258 -11.61 20.32 -4.96
C VAL A 258 -12.91 20.57 -5.72
N MET A 259 -13.49 21.76 -5.62
CA MET A 259 -14.75 22.08 -6.28
C MET A 259 -14.66 22.01 -7.81
N ALA A 260 -13.50 22.34 -8.38
CA ALA A 260 -13.26 22.19 -9.82
C ALA A 260 -13.15 20.73 -10.30
N LYS A 261 -12.97 19.77 -9.39
CA LYS A 261 -12.78 18.35 -9.71
C LYS A 261 -13.88 17.44 -9.16
N ILE A 262 -14.69 17.89 -8.23
CA ILE A 262 -15.64 17.05 -7.52
C ILE A 262 -16.83 16.59 -8.38
N ASP A 263 -17.18 17.36 -9.41
CA ASP A 263 -18.27 17.02 -10.30
C ASP A 263 -18.01 15.71 -11.04
N GLY A 264 -18.98 14.80 -11.01
CA GLY A 264 -18.87 13.44 -11.55
C GLY A 264 -17.89 12.50 -10.81
N ALA A 265 -17.41 12.86 -9.61
CA ALA A 265 -16.62 11.94 -8.79
C ALA A 265 -17.53 10.97 -8.00
N ASP A 266 -17.11 9.71 -7.91
CA ASP A 266 -17.77 8.68 -7.11
C ASP A 266 -17.45 8.80 -5.62
N GLY A 267 -16.25 9.29 -5.30
CA GLY A 267 -15.79 9.42 -3.93
C GLY A 267 -14.93 10.65 -3.66
N PHE A 268 -15.07 11.20 -2.46
CA PHE A 268 -14.19 12.21 -1.89
C PHE A 268 -13.54 11.72 -0.60
N VAL A 269 -12.23 11.88 -0.48
CA VAL A 269 -11.51 11.54 0.75
C VAL A 269 -10.68 12.72 1.26
N GLY A 270 -11.17 13.34 2.33
CA GLY A 270 -10.54 14.48 2.99
C GLY A 270 -9.50 14.06 4.03
N VAL A 271 -8.23 13.93 3.62
CA VAL A 271 -7.10 13.56 4.50
C VAL A 271 -6.20 14.75 4.82
N ALA A 272 -6.30 15.86 4.07
CA ALA A 272 -5.47 17.04 4.29
C ALA A 272 -5.69 17.65 5.68
N ALA A 273 -4.60 18.15 6.27
CA ALA A 273 -4.63 18.94 7.50
C ALA A 273 -4.83 20.42 7.12
N VAL A 274 -6.07 20.76 6.77
CA VAL A 274 -6.49 22.12 6.42
C VAL A 274 -6.46 23.00 7.67
N ALA A 275 -5.84 24.18 7.57
CA ALA A 275 -5.83 25.15 8.65
C ALA A 275 -7.24 25.70 8.91
N ASP A 276 -7.72 25.63 10.17
CA ASP A 276 -9.06 26.09 10.55
C ASP A 276 -9.24 27.62 10.43
N TYR A 277 -8.14 28.37 10.52
CA TYR A 277 -8.12 29.82 10.45
C TYR A 277 -7.03 30.32 9.51
N ARG A 278 -7.26 31.51 8.93
CA ARG A 278 -6.29 32.26 8.12
C ARG A 278 -6.17 33.71 8.61
N PRO A 279 -5.07 34.42 8.30
CA PRO A 279 -5.02 35.87 8.49
C PRO A 279 -6.13 36.58 7.73
N GLU A 280 -6.74 37.58 8.34
CA GLU A 280 -7.72 38.42 7.65
C GLU A 280 -7.09 39.21 6.50
N THR A 281 -5.90 39.75 6.75
CA THR A 281 -5.10 40.51 5.79
C THR A 281 -3.72 39.89 5.68
N VAL A 282 -3.27 39.63 4.46
CA VAL A 282 -1.91 39.20 4.16
C VAL A 282 -1.06 40.44 3.88
N ALA A 283 0.09 40.56 4.53
CA ALA A 283 0.99 41.68 4.29
C ALA A 283 1.68 41.55 2.92
N GLU A 284 1.74 42.62 2.14
CA GLU A 284 2.43 42.63 0.83
C GLU A 284 3.96 42.52 0.96
N HIS A 285 4.49 42.88 2.13
CA HIS A 285 5.92 42.90 2.42
C HIS A 285 6.22 42.11 3.69
N LYS A 286 7.45 41.56 3.75
CA LYS A 286 7.95 40.85 4.93
C LYS A 286 7.75 41.71 6.18
N ILE A 287 7.02 41.18 7.15
CA ILE A 287 6.76 41.88 8.42
C ILE A 287 8.11 42.05 9.13
N LYS A 288 8.54 43.31 9.30
CA LYS A 288 9.81 43.63 9.96
C LYS A 288 9.71 43.28 11.45
N LYS A 289 10.83 42.83 12.02
CA LYS A 289 10.92 42.63 13.47
C LYS A 289 10.85 43.99 14.15
N SER A 290 9.90 44.17 15.07
CA SER A 290 9.80 45.30 15.99
C SER A 290 9.96 44.80 17.43
N ASP A 291 10.26 45.71 18.36
CA ASP A 291 10.26 45.41 19.80
C ASP A 291 8.84 45.33 20.38
N GLU A 292 7.83 45.77 19.62
CA GLU A 292 6.41 45.65 19.96
C GLU A 292 5.82 44.28 19.61
N ALA A 293 4.82 43.86 20.38
CA ALA A 293 4.08 42.62 20.15
C ALA A 293 3.28 42.69 18.84
N LEU A 294 3.43 41.66 17.99
CA LEU A 294 2.66 41.53 16.76
C LEU A 294 1.27 40.92 17.06
N ALA A 295 0.21 41.71 16.88
CA ALA A 295 -1.15 41.22 16.91
C ALA A 295 -1.65 40.93 15.49
N MET A 296 -2.27 39.77 15.28
CA MET A 296 -2.86 39.38 14.01
C MET A 296 -4.27 38.85 14.21
N ARG A 297 -5.22 39.39 13.44
CA ARG A 297 -6.60 38.92 13.43
C ARG A 297 -6.72 37.74 12.48
N LEU A 298 -7.21 36.62 13.01
CA LEU A 298 -7.47 35.41 12.26
C LEU A 298 -8.98 35.25 12.02
N ILE A 299 -9.34 34.79 10.83
CA ILE A 299 -10.72 34.51 10.43
C ILE A 299 -10.87 33.05 9.99
N PRO A 300 -12.04 32.43 10.18
CA PRO A 300 -12.25 31.02 9.83
C PRO A 300 -12.04 30.73 8.34
N ASN A 301 -11.47 29.56 8.05
CA ASN A 301 -11.35 28.99 6.71
C ASN A 301 -12.61 28.20 6.29
N PRO A 302 -12.81 27.99 4.97
CA PRO A 302 -13.90 27.16 4.49
C PRO A 302 -13.76 25.70 4.96
N ASP A 303 -14.88 25.07 5.28
CA ASP A 303 -14.92 23.65 5.65
C ASP A 303 -15.16 22.81 4.40
N ILE A 304 -14.08 22.53 3.66
CA ILE A 304 -14.10 21.80 2.38
C ILE A 304 -14.91 20.49 2.48
N LEU A 305 -14.70 19.74 3.57
CA LEU A 305 -15.34 18.46 3.79
C LEU A 305 -16.86 18.61 3.97
N ALA A 306 -17.30 19.59 4.77
CA ALA A 306 -18.72 19.87 4.95
C ALA A 306 -19.36 20.51 3.71
N GLU A 307 -18.61 21.27 2.92
CA GLU A 307 -19.10 21.83 1.66
C GLU A 307 -19.35 20.75 0.62
N VAL A 308 -18.38 19.84 0.40
CA VAL A 308 -18.56 18.68 -0.49
C VAL A 308 -19.76 17.84 -0.05
N ALA A 309 -19.89 17.58 1.26
CA ALA A 309 -20.98 16.80 1.81
C ALA A 309 -22.38 17.43 1.62
N ARG A 310 -22.47 18.74 1.38
CA ARG A 310 -23.72 19.48 1.17
C ARG A 310 -24.05 19.74 -0.30
N LEU A 311 -23.18 19.35 -1.23
CA LEU A 311 -23.47 19.51 -2.66
C LEU A 311 -24.71 18.71 -3.03
N ALA A 312 -25.58 19.29 -3.87
CA ALA A 312 -26.74 18.58 -4.40
C ALA A 312 -26.33 17.36 -5.23
N ALA A 313 -25.25 17.50 -6.01
CA ALA A 313 -24.57 16.43 -6.73
C ALA A 313 -23.28 16.01 -6.00
N ARG A 314 -23.37 15.73 -4.68
CA ARG A 314 -22.22 15.21 -3.93
C ARG A 314 -21.82 13.81 -4.42
N PRO A 315 -20.55 13.40 -4.23
CA PRO A 315 -20.13 12.03 -4.48
C PRO A 315 -20.93 11.01 -3.67
N ALA A 316 -21.01 9.78 -4.19
CA ALA A 316 -21.66 8.65 -3.52
C ALA A 316 -21.01 8.31 -2.18
N LEU A 317 -19.72 8.60 -2.03
CA LEU A 317 -18.98 8.43 -0.78
C LEU A 317 -18.19 9.70 -0.41
N VAL A 318 -18.36 10.18 0.82
CA VAL A 318 -17.57 11.27 1.41
C VAL A 318 -16.94 10.78 2.70
N MET A 319 -15.63 10.67 2.70
CA MET A 319 -14.83 10.22 3.83
C MET A 319 -13.99 11.35 4.42
N GLY A 320 -14.03 11.49 5.75
CA GLY A 320 -13.18 12.42 6.49
C GLY A 320 -12.12 11.75 7.35
N PHE A 321 -11.15 12.54 7.81
CA PHE A 321 -10.21 12.14 8.85
C PHE A 321 -10.37 12.98 10.13
N ALA A 322 -10.08 12.38 11.28
CA ALA A 322 -10.05 13.04 12.57
C ALA A 322 -8.81 12.62 13.38
N ALA A 323 -8.23 13.59 14.09
CA ALA A 323 -7.16 13.37 15.03
C ALA A 323 -7.69 13.78 16.41
N GLU A 324 -7.77 12.84 17.35
CA GLU A 324 -8.38 13.07 18.67
C GLU A 324 -7.43 12.68 19.80
N THR A 325 -7.52 13.38 20.94
CA THR A 325 -6.57 13.21 22.06
C THR A 325 -7.12 12.37 23.21
N ARG A 326 -8.44 12.20 23.31
CA ARG A 326 -9.11 11.54 24.45
C ARG A 326 -10.21 10.59 23.97
N ASP A 327 -11.41 11.13 23.74
CA ASP A 327 -12.61 10.35 23.43
C ASP A 327 -12.83 10.24 21.92
N LEU A 328 -12.00 9.40 21.31
CA LEU A 328 -11.91 9.26 19.86
C LEU A 328 -13.23 8.82 19.23
N ALA A 329 -13.93 7.85 19.83
CA ALA A 329 -15.11 7.26 19.23
C ALA A 329 -16.31 8.22 19.24
N ASN A 330 -16.53 8.94 20.35
CA ASN A 330 -17.63 9.91 20.43
C ASN A 330 -17.36 11.13 19.55
N ALA A 331 -16.16 11.70 19.61
CA ALA A 331 -15.78 12.84 18.78
C ALA A 331 -15.85 12.51 17.26
N ALA A 332 -15.42 11.31 16.88
CA ALA A 332 -15.52 10.84 15.50
C ALA A 332 -16.98 10.73 15.04
N ARG A 333 -17.87 10.11 15.83
CA ARG A 333 -19.30 9.97 15.51
C ARG A 333 -20.01 11.32 15.46
N GLU A 334 -19.71 12.23 16.37
CA GLU A 334 -20.24 13.60 16.33
C GLU A 334 -19.80 14.34 15.06
N LYS A 335 -18.53 14.22 14.68
CA LYS A 335 -18.00 14.85 13.47
C LYS A 335 -18.61 14.23 12.21
N LEU A 336 -18.79 12.90 12.18
CA LEU A 336 -19.48 12.18 11.11
C LEU A 336 -20.89 12.74 10.90
N ALA A 337 -21.69 12.81 11.97
CA ALA A 337 -23.07 13.30 11.91
C ALA A 337 -23.14 14.79 11.56
N ARG A 338 -22.35 15.64 12.23
CA ARG A 338 -22.34 17.10 12.03
C ARG A 338 -21.94 17.49 10.61
N LYS A 339 -20.98 16.77 10.01
CA LYS A 339 -20.51 17.05 8.65
C LYS A 339 -21.18 16.18 7.57
N GLN A 340 -22.16 15.35 7.94
CA GLN A 340 -22.90 14.48 7.02
C GLN A 340 -21.99 13.59 6.16
N LEU A 341 -21.02 12.96 6.81
CA LEU A 341 -20.05 12.07 6.17
C LEU A 341 -20.58 10.64 6.14
N ASP A 342 -20.12 9.86 5.15
CA ASP A 342 -20.42 8.43 5.08
C ASP A 342 -19.44 7.62 5.92
N LEU A 343 -18.17 8.06 5.92
CA LEU A 343 -17.09 7.45 6.68
C LEU A 343 -16.24 8.51 7.39
N ILE A 344 -15.71 8.15 8.56
CA ILE A 344 -14.65 8.89 9.21
C ILE A 344 -13.57 7.94 9.75
N ALA A 345 -12.32 8.17 9.35
CA ALA A 345 -11.17 7.50 9.94
C ALA A 345 -10.56 8.39 11.02
N ALA A 346 -10.43 7.85 12.23
CA ALA A 346 -9.93 8.58 13.38
C ALA A 346 -8.69 7.89 13.97
N ASN A 347 -7.68 8.68 14.31
CA ASN A 347 -6.51 8.22 15.05
C ASN A 347 -6.33 8.99 16.35
N LEU A 348 -5.79 8.30 17.36
CA LEU A 348 -5.44 8.92 18.63
C LEU A 348 -4.11 9.68 18.47
N VAL A 349 -4.05 10.93 18.89
CA VAL A 349 -2.85 11.78 18.84
C VAL A 349 -2.57 12.32 20.25
N GLY A 350 -1.41 11.99 20.83
CA GLY A 350 -1.05 12.35 22.21
C GLY A 350 -0.02 11.38 22.82
N ASP A 351 0.75 11.81 23.82
CA ASP A 351 1.77 11.01 24.54
C ASP A 351 2.73 10.18 23.66
N GLY A 352 3.47 10.84 22.77
CA GLY A 352 4.49 10.19 21.93
C GLY A 352 3.95 9.42 20.72
N LEU A 353 2.63 9.37 20.52
CA LEU A 353 1.98 8.88 19.29
C LEU A 353 1.87 10.04 18.29
N ALA A 354 2.93 10.22 17.50
CA ALA A 354 3.14 11.43 16.70
C ALA A 354 2.33 11.45 15.38
N PHE A 355 1.89 12.66 15.01
CA PHE A 355 1.42 13.07 13.66
C PHE A 355 2.34 12.59 12.51
N ASP A 356 3.61 12.30 12.84
CA ASP A 356 4.66 11.95 11.89
C ASP A 356 5.27 10.55 12.08
N ALA A 357 4.57 9.65 12.79
CA ALA A 357 4.99 8.25 12.86
C ALA A 357 4.86 7.56 11.48
N ALA A 358 5.76 6.59 11.21
CA ALA A 358 5.72 5.75 10.02
C ALA A 358 4.54 4.77 10.03
N ASP A 359 4.17 4.32 11.25
CA ASP A 359 3.08 3.38 11.50
C ASP A 359 1.98 4.06 12.31
N ASN A 360 0.73 3.69 12.06
CA ASN A 360 -0.42 4.27 12.74
C ASN A 360 -1.50 3.20 12.96
N ALA A 361 -2.45 3.48 13.84
CA ALA A 361 -3.69 2.71 14.00
C ALA A 361 -4.88 3.63 13.69
N LEU A 362 -5.96 3.06 13.15
CA LEU A 362 -7.15 3.82 12.79
C LEU A 362 -8.40 3.10 13.29
N GLU A 363 -9.30 3.84 13.89
CA GLU A 363 -10.69 3.42 14.05
C GLU A 363 -11.51 4.10 12.96
N VAL A 364 -12.26 3.31 12.20
CA VAL A 364 -13.10 3.80 11.11
C VAL A 364 -14.56 3.64 11.52
N PHE A 365 -15.35 4.67 11.28
CA PHE A 365 -16.76 4.70 11.64
C PHE A 365 -17.62 5.07 10.43
N SER A 366 -18.75 4.38 10.29
CA SER A 366 -19.91 4.81 9.53
C SER A 366 -21.07 5.09 10.49
N SER A 367 -22.25 5.42 9.96
CA SER A 367 -23.46 5.61 10.77
C SER A 367 -23.89 4.34 11.52
N SER A 368 -23.54 3.15 11.01
CA SER A 368 -24.01 1.86 11.53
C SER A 368 -22.90 0.89 11.94
N ARG A 369 -21.66 1.12 11.53
CA ARG A 369 -20.55 0.17 11.72
C ARG A 369 -19.26 0.84 12.15
N GLN A 370 -18.43 0.06 12.85
CA GLN A 370 -17.08 0.42 13.26
C GLN A 370 -16.10 -0.66 12.78
N TRP A 371 -14.93 -0.24 12.33
CA TRP A 371 -13.80 -1.11 11.99
C TRP A 371 -12.58 -0.66 12.79
N SER A 372 -11.89 -1.60 13.42
CA SER A 372 -10.62 -1.36 14.10
C SER A 372 -9.48 -1.82 13.20
N LEU A 373 -8.61 -0.89 12.82
CA LEU A 373 -7.41 -1.16 12.03
C LEU A 373 -6.20 -1.07 12.96
N PRO A 374 -5.54 -2.22 13.26
CA PRO A 374 -4.42 -2.26 14.20
C PRO A 374 -3.22 -1.46 13.66
N ARG A 375 -2.24 -1.25 14.55
CA ARG A 375 -1.02 -0.52 14.21
C ARG A 375 -0.26 -1.22 13.09
N GLN A 376 -0.09 -0.53 11.97
CA GLN A 376 0.62 -1.03 10.79
C GLN A 376 1.15 0.16 9.96
N SER A 377 1.91 -0.13 8.91
CA SER A 377 2.41 0.91 8.00
C SER A 377 1.27 1.68 7.34
N LYS A 378 1.50 2.96 6.98
CA LYS A 378 0.50 3.78 6.28
C LYS A 378 0.03 3.16 4.95
N ALA A 379 0.90 2.45 4.26
CA ALA A 379 0.55 1.76 3.01
C ALA A 379 -0.37 0.56 3.25
N ALA A 380 -0.17 -0.19 4.33
CA ALA A 380 -1.06 -1.28 4.71
C ALA A 380 -2.42 -0.73 5.19
N LEU A 381 -2.43 0.31 6.04
CA LEU A 381 -3.66 1.00 6.45
C LEU A 381 -4.45 1.51 5.25
N ALA A 382 -3.79 2.16 4.30
CA ALA A 382 -4.43 2.67 3.09
C ALA A 382 -5.17 1.57 2.32
N ARG A 383 -4.56 0.39 2.15
CA ARG A 383 -5.21 -0.77 1.51
C ARG A 383 -6.41 -1.28 2.30
N CYS A 384 -6.32 -1.34 3.63
CA CYS A 384 -7.46 -1.69 4.47
C CYS A 384 -8.61 -0.67 4.32
N LEU A 385 -8.30 0.63 4.31
CA LEU A 385 -9.28 1.68 4.10
C LEU A 385 -9.96 1.57 2.73
N VAL A 386 -9.20 1.28 1.67
CA VAL A 386 -9.78 1.04 0.34
C VAL A 386 -10.75 -0.14 0.35
N GLY A 387 -10.45 -1.21 1.10
CA GLY A 387 -11.40 -2.31 1.30
C GLY A 387 -12.73 -1.86 1.93
N ILE A 388 -12.66 -1.00 2.95
CA ILE A 388 -13.85 -0.42 3.60
C ILE A 388 -14.60 0.53 2.64
N ILE A 389 -13.87 1.32 1.85
CA ILE A 389 -14.42 2.22 0.83
C ILE A 389 -15.21 1.41 -0.20
N VAL A 390 -14.64 0.32 -0.71
CA VAL A 390 -15.30 -0.59 -1.67
C VAL A 390 -16.56 -1.19 -1.06
N GLU A 391 -16.50 -1.63 0.20
CA GLU A 391 -17.66 -2.19 0.92
C GLU A 391 -18.77 -1.14 1.14
N SER A 392 -18.40 0.14 1.27
CA SER A 392 -19.32 1.25 1.55
C SER A 392 -19.89 1.93 0.29
N LEU A 393 -19.33 1.65 -0.89
CA LEU A 393 -19.86 2.18 -2.14
C LEU A 393 -21.16 1.46 -2.53
N PRO A 394 -22.15 2.17 -3.11
CA PRO A 394 -23.34 1.52 -3.64
C PRO A 394 -22.98 0.56 -4.77
N SER A 395 -23.63 -0.61 -4.80
CA SER A 395 -23.44 -1.61 -5.87
C SER A 395 -23.83 -1.03 -7.23
N ARG A 396 -22.91 -1.07 -8.20
CA ARG A 396 -23.12 -0.57 -9.58
C ARG A 396 -23.93 -1.53 -10.47
N GLU A 397 -24.81 -2.34 -9.90
CA GLU A 397 -25.75 -3.20 -10.64
C GLU A 397 -26.91 -2.32 -11.15
N GLY A 398 -26.72 -1.59 -12.25
CA GLY A 398 -27.82 -0.78 -12.78
C GLY A 398 -27.63 -0.02 -14.10
N GLU A 399 -26.43 0.15 -14.66
CA GLU A 399 -26.23 1.03 -15.83
C GLU A 399 -25.64 0.33 -17.06
N ARG A 400 -26.05 -0.92 -17.30
CA ARG A 400 -25.88 -1.58 -18.61
C ARG A 400 -27.23 -2.10 -19.10
N GLU A 401 -28.10 -1.17 -19.48
CA GLU A 401 -29.15 -1.44 -20.47
C GLU A 401 -28.78 -0.81 -21.81
#